data_AF-A0A955NMU7-F1
#
_entry.id   AF-A0A955NMU7-F1
#
_cell.length_a   1.000
_cell.length_b   1.000
_cell.length_c   1.000
_cell.angle_alpha   90.00
_cell.angle_beta   90.00
_cell.angle_gamma   90.00
#
_symmetry.space_group_name_H-M   'P 1'
#
loop_
_entity.id
_entity.type
_entity.pdbx_description
1 polymer ?
#
loop_
_entity_poly.entity_id
_entity_poly.type
_entity_poly.pdbx_seq_one_letter_code
_entity_poly.pdbx_strand_id
1 'polypeptide(L)'
;VWRKERTHPGQVAPIYQTLLEESDIITFHNYGNLDTVKDQVEILKPYGRPILCTEYMARGNGSRFDPILQYFKDQKIGAYNWGLVAGKSQTQYPWATWTETFTAEPKLWHHDIFRKDGTPYDPAEVAYIKRVMGVD
;
A
#
# COMPACT_ATOMS: atom_id res chain seq x y z
N VAL A 1 9.63 -4.09 -4.24
CA VAL A 1 10.84 -3.30 -4.59
C VAL A 1 11.11 -2.41 -3.39
N TRP A 2 12.36 -2.38 -2.89
CA TRP A 2 12.81 -1.84 -1.59
C TRP A 2 12.41 -2.67 -0.36
N ARG A 3 13.30 -3.57 0.08
CA ARG A 3 13.20 -4.25 1.38
C ARG A 3 14.10 -3.50 2.38
N LYS A 4 13.70 -3.45 3.66
CA LYS A 4 14.43 -2.76 4.75
C LYS A 4 15.92 -3.11 4.80
N GLU A 5 16.25 -4.37 4.52
CA GLU A 5 17.63 -4.89 4.42
C GLU A 5 18.46 -4.28 3.27
N ARG A 6 17.84 -3.59 2.30
CA ARG A 6 18.44 -3.16 1.03
C ARG A 6 18.49 -1.64 0.85
N THR A 7 18.15 -0.88 1.88
CA THR A 7 18.01 0.59 1.78
C THR A 7 18.75 1.34 2.90
N HIS A 8 19.52 0.66 3.74
CA HIS A 8 20.40 1.32 4.73
C HIS A 8 21.70 1.82 4.06
N PRO A 9 22.11 3.09 4.27
CA PRO A 9 23.36 3.61 3.74
C PRO A 9 24.55 2.73 4.14
N GLY A 10 25.25 2.15 3.16
CA GLY A 10 26.43 1.29 3.36
C GLY A 10 26.23 -0.23 3.14
N GLN A 11 24.99 -0.71 2.92
CA GLN A 11 24.71 -2.12 2.60
C GLN A 11 23.85 -2.31 1.34
N VAL A 12 23.70 -1.23 0.56
CA VAL A 12 22.88 -1.20 -0.65
C VAL A 12 23.68 -1.78 -1.80
N ALA A 13 23.23 -2.89 -2.41
CA ALA A 13 23.85 -3.40 -3.64
C ALA A 13 23.85 -2.28 -4.70
N PRO A 14 24.91 -2.11 -5.52
CA PRO A 14 25.08 -0.95 -6.40
C PRO A 14 23.85 -0.60 -7.24
N ILE A 15 23.12 -1.62 -7.72
CA ILE A 15 21.89 -1.44 -8.49
C ILE A 15 20.81 -0.63 -7.74
N TYR A 16 20.64 -0.85 -6.44
CA TYR A 16 19.64 -0.13 -5.65
C TYR A 16 20.07 1.31 -5.37
N GLN A 17 21.36 1.55 -5.22
CA GLN A 17 21.89 2.90 -5.07
C GLN A 17 21.64 3.69 -6.35
N THR A 18 22.00 3.13 -7.52
CA THR A 18 21.70 3.73 -8.82
C THR A 18 20.21 4.00 -9.00
N LEU A 19 19.34 3.03 -8.64
CA LEU A 19 17.89 3.23 -8.73
C LEU A 19 17.39 4.38 -7.85
N LEU A 20 17.99 4.66 -6.69
CA LEU A 20 17.57 5.78 -5.82
C LEU A 20 18.16 7.12 -6.27
N GLU A 21 19.44 7.12 -6.69
CA GLU A 21 20.16 8.34 -7.07
C GLU A 21 19.71 8.89 -8.43
N GLU A 22 19.43 7.99 -9.39
CA GLU A 22 19.10 8.33 -10.77
C GLU A 22 17.58 8.44 -11.03
N SER A 23 16.74 8.18 -10.03
CA SER A 23 15.28 8.34 -10.18
C SER A 23 14.86 9.79 -10.00
N ASP A 24 14.11 10.32 -10.96
CA ASP A 24 13.40 11.60 -10.81
C ASP A 24 12.23 11.50 -9.82
N ILE A 25 11.59 10.34 -9.74
CA ILE A 25 10.51 10.00 -8.82
C ILE A 25 10.81 8.64 -8.21
N ILE A 26 10.76 8.55 -6.88
CA ILE A 26 11.01 7.30 -6.18
C ILE A 26 9.68 6.61 -5.89
N THR A 27 9.50 5.40 -6.41
CA THR A 27 8.31 4.58 -6.17
C THR A 27 8.61 3.42 -5.22
N PHE A 28 7.70 3.08 -4.31
CA PHE A 28 7.84 1.90 -3.45
C PHE A 28 6.50 1.19 -3.22
N HIS A 29 6.56 -0.09 -2.82
CA HIS A 29 5.37 -0.88 -2.44
C HIS A 29 5.52 -1.26 -0.97
N ASN A 30 4.45 -1.16 -0.19
CA ASN A 30 4.47 -1.59 1.21
C ASN A 30 3.11 -2.09 1.66
N TYR A 31 3.04 -3.40 1.90
CA TYR A 31 1.84 -4.10 2.37
C TYR A 31 1.87 -4.37 3.88
N GLY A 32 2.71 -3.67 4.62
CA GLY A 32 2.79 -3.72 6.08
C GLY A 32 2.00 -2.59 6.75
N ASN A 33 2.07 -2.56 8.08
CA ASN A 33 1.38 -1.57 8.90
C ASN A 33 2.02 -0.17 8.79
N LEU A 34 1.47 0.81 9.53
CA LEU A 34 1.95 2.19 9.49
C LEU A 34 3.44 2.31 9.85
N ASP A 35 3.94 1.53 10.80
CA ASP A 35 5.33 1.64 11.25
C ASP A 35 6.30 1.22 10.14
N THR A 36 6.00 0.13 9.42
CA THR A 36 6.82 -0.28 8.28
C THR A 36 6.76 0.72 7.13
N VAL A 37 5.64 1.39 6.93
CA VAL A 37 5.50 2.47 5.93
C VAL A 37 6.32 3.69 6.34
N LYS A 38 6.27 4.11 7.61
CA LYS A 38 7.08 5.21 8.14
C LYS A 38 8.57 4.95 7.96
N ASP A 39 9.04 3.77 8.37
CA ASP A 39 10.43 3.35 8.20
C ASP A 39 10.88 3.50 6.74
N GLN A 40 10.05 3.04 5.80
CA GLN A 40 10.37 3.14 4.38
C GLN A 40 10.46 4.59 3.92
N VAL A 41 9.50 5.42 4.31
CA VAL A 41 9.47 6.83 3.94
C VAL A 41 10.66 7.60 4.50
N GLU A 42 11.05 7.36 5.75
CA GLU A 42 12.22 8.00 6.36
C GLU A 42 13.53 7.65 5.65
N ILE A 43 13.63 6.46 5.07
CA ILE A 43 14.80 6.07 4.28
C ILE A 43 14.82 6.77 2.90
N LEU A 44 13.66 7.04 2.32
CA LEU A 44 13.55 7.64 0.98
C LEU A 44 13.56 9.17 0.98
N LYS A 45 13.10 9.80 2.06
CA LYS A 45 13.05 11.27 2.21
C LYS A 45 14.39 12.00 1.95
N PRO A 46 15.54 11.51 2.44
CA PRO A 46 16.83 12.20 2.26
C PRO A 46 17.26 12.38 0.80
N TYR A 47 16.73 11.58 -0.14
CA TYR A 47 17.02 11.73 -1.57
C TYR A 47 16.41 13.01 -2.17
N GLY A 48 15.48 13.69 -1.47
CA GLY A 48 14.92 14.96 -1.91
C GLY A 48 14.07 14.86 -3.19
N ARG A 49 13.61 13.65 -3.54
CA ARG A 49 12.76 13.39 -4.71
C ARG A 49 11.29 13.20 -4.32
N PRO A 50 10.33 13.48 -5.22
CA PRO A 50 8.95 13.07 -5.04
C PRO A 50 8.84 11.56 -4.79
N ILE A 51 7.96 11.17 -3.86
CA ILE A 51 7.77 9.77 -3.46
C ILE A 51 6.35 9.32 -3.79
N LEU A 52 6.22 8.13 -4.39
CA LEU A 52 4.95 7.46 -4.63
C LEU A 52 4.92 6.06 -4.01
N CYS A 53 3.87 5.74 -3.26
CA CYS A 53 3.56 4.37 -2.87
C CYS A 53 2.64 3.73 -3.93
N THR A 54 3.21 2.95 -4.85
CA THR A 54 2.46 2.42 -6.01
C THR A 54 1.63 1.18 -5.71
N GLU A 55 1.87 0.52 -4.58
CA GLU A 55 0.99 -0.52 -4.05
C GLU A 55 1.05 -0.55 -2.52
N TYR A 56 -0.12 -0.56 -1.87
CA TYR A 56 -0.28 -0.80 -0.43
C TYR A 56 -1.64 -1.43 -0.15
N MET A 57 -1.92 -1.63 1.13
CA MET A 57 -3.14 -2.21 1.70
C MET A 57 -3.18 -3.74 1.60
N ALA A 58 -3.29 -4.38 2.75
CA ALA A 58 -3.34 -5.81 2.96
C ALA A 58 -3.86 -6.00 4.38
N ARG A 59 -5.18 -6.04 4.56
CA ARG A 59 -5.80 -5.89 5.89
C ARG A 59 -5.29 -6.91 6.93
N GLY A 60 -4.98 -8.13 6.49
CA GLY A 60 -4.41 -9.19 7.33
C GLY A 60 -3.01 -8.89 7.89
N ASN A 61 -2.25 -8.01 7.24
CA ASN A 61 -0.92 -7.57 7.67
C ASN A 61 -0.96 -6.28 8.49
N GLY A 62 -2.15 -5.79 8.86
CA GLY A 62 -2.32 -4.48 9.49
C GLY A 62 -2.12 -3.30 8.55
N SER A 63 -2.00 -3.54 7.23
CA SER A 63 -1.94 -2.49 6.22
C SER A 63 -3.36 -2.08 5.82
N ARG A 64 -3.78 -0.90 6.28
CA ARG A 64 -5.15 -0.38 6.15
C ARG A 64 -5.14 1.09 5.73
N PHE A 65 -6.21 1.56 5.09
CA PHE A 65 -6.34 2.99 4.75
C PHE A 65 -6.25 3.89 5.99
N ASP A 66 -6.94 3.52 7.07
CA ASP A 66 -6.73 4.11 8.38
C ASP A 66 -5.64 3.32 9.11
N PRO A 67 -4.49 3.92 9.47
CA PRO A 67 -4.12 5.35 9.37
C PRO A 67 -3.23 5.72 8.16
N ILE A 68 -2.86 4.76 7.31
CA ILE A 68 -1.79 4.92 6.30
C ILE A 68 -2.09 6.01 5.27
N LEU A 69 -3.33 6.12 4.78
CA LEU A 69 -3.72 7.11 3.78
C LEU A 69 -3.62 8.55 4.33
N GLN A 70 -3.98 8.77 5.60
CA GLN A 70 -3.80 10.07 6.25
C GLN A 70 -2.33 10.41 6.38
N TYR A 71 -1.51 9.43 6.78
CA TYR A 71 -0.06 9.61 6.83
C TYR A 71 0.53 9.99 5.46
N PHE A 72 0.13 9.32 4.39
CA PHE A 72 0.56 9.68 3.03
C PHE A 72 0.15 11.10 2.65
N LYS A 73 -1.09 11.51 2.97
CA LYS A 73 -1.55 12.89 2.74
C LYS A 73 -0.69 13.90 3.49
N ASP A 74 -0.42 13.67 4.78
CA ASP A 74 0.37 14.57 5.62
C ASP A 74 1.82 14.70 5.13
N GLN A 75 2.40 13.59 4.64
CA GLN A 75 3.75 13.55 4.09
C GLN A 75 3.84 13.97 2.62
N LYS A 76 2.72 14.32 1.98
CA LYS A 76 2.62 14.65 0.55
C LYS A 76 3.13 13.53 -0.37
N ILE A 77 2.83 12.29 -0.01
CA ILE A 77 3.18 11.08 -0.77
C ILE A 77 1.98 10.68 -1.61
N GLY A 78 2.18 10.50 -2.92
CA GLY A 78 1.15 9.93 -3.78
C GLY A 78 0.98 8.44 -3.52
N ALA A 79 -0.23 7.90 -3.57
CA ALA A 79 -0.46 6.48 -3.27
C ALA A 79 -1.53 5.85 -4.18
N TYR A 80 -1.30 4.58 -4.55
CA TYR A 80 -2.23 3.77 -5.31
C TYR A 80 -2.57 2.50 -4.53
N ASN A 81 -3.86 2.24 -4.34
CA ASN A 81 -4.32 0.99 -3.75
C ASN A 81 -4.19 -0.13 -4.79
N TRP A 82 -3.64 -1.27 -4.38
CA TRP A 82 -3.77 -2.48 -5.18
C TRP A 82 -5.19 -3.02 -4.99
N GLY A 83 -5.92 -3.33 -6.06
CA GLY A 83 -7.33 -3.71 -5.98
C GLY A 83 -8.30 -2.51 -5.86
N LEU A 84 -9.58 -2.75 -6.11
CA LEU A 84 -10.63 -1.73 -5.96
C LEU A 84 -12.00 -2.40 -5.84
N VAL A 85 -12.32 -3.29 -6.78
CA VAL A 85 -13.61 -3.97 -6.89
C VAL A 85 -13.38 -5.47 -6.92
N ALA A 86 -14.14 -6.22 -6.12
CA ALA A 86 -14.14 -7.68 -6.12
C ALA A 86 -14.51 -8.23 -7.51
N GLY A 87 -13.50 -8.54 -8.31
CA GLY A 87 -13.66 -8.81 -9.74
C GLY A 87 -12.78 -9.96 -10.22
N LYS A 88 -12.32 -9.84 -11.47
CA LYS A 88 -11.52 -10.88 -12.15
C LYS A 88 -10.18 -11.16 -11.45
N SER A 89 -9.55 -10.13 -10.88
CA SER A 89 -8.28 -10.23 -10.15
C SER A 89 -8.42 -10.96 -8.82
N GLN A 90 -9.63 -11.05 -8.27
CA GLN A 90 -9.92 -11.72 -7.01
C GLN A 90 -9.07 -11.19 -5.82
N THR A 91 -8.78 -9.89 -5.83
CA THR A 91 -7.91 -9.22 -4.86
C THR A 91 -8.56 -9.02 -3.48
N GLN A 92 -9.84 -9.31 -3.33
CA GLN A 92 -10.49 -9.47 -2.02
C GLN A 92 -9.98 -10.69 -1.24
N TYR A 93 -9.40 -11.69 -1.91
CA TYR A 93 -8.87 -12.87 -1.25
C TYR A 93 -7.41 -12.66 -0.79
N PRO A 94 -7.01 -13.24 0.36
CA PRO A 94 -5.64 -13.13 0.85
C PRO A 94 -4.69 -13.99 0.02
N TRP A 95 -3.39 -13.67 0.02
CA TRP A 95 -2.37 -14.46 -0.69
C TRP A 95 -2.29 -15.93 -0.27
N ALA A 96 -2.88 -16.32 0.86
CA ALA A 96 -3.05 -17.73 1.23
C ALA A 96 -3.75 -18.56 0.14
N THR A 97 -4.54 -17.93 -0.76
CA THR A 97 -5.12 -18.63 -1.92
C THR A 97 -4.11 -19.24 -2.88
N TRP A 98 -2.84 -18.84 -2.81
CA TRP A 98 -1.78 -19.44 -3.64
C TRP A 98 -1.46 -20.87 -3.23
N THR A 99 -1.78 -21.25 -2.00
CA THR A 99 -1.51 -22.58 -1.43
C THR A 99 -2.76 -23.27 -0.87
N GLU A 100 -3.83 -22.52 -0.61
CA GLU A 100 -5.06 -23.01 -0.01
C GLU A 100 -6.27 -22.74 -0.91
N THR A 101 -7.23 -23.67 -0.91
CA THR A 101 -8.49 -23.46 -1.64
C THR A 101 -9.51 -22.76 -0.76
N PHE A 102 -10.01 -21.62 -1.23
CA PHE A 102 -11.12 -20.90 -0.60
C PHE A 102 -12.41 -21.27 -1.32
N THR A 103 -13.40 -21.81 -0.59
CA THR A 103 -14.71 -22.20 -1.13
C THR A 103 -15.81 -21.17 -0.85
N ALA A 104 -15.49 -20.13 -0.08
CA ALA A 104 -16.40 -19.05 0.30
C ALA A 104 -15.66 -17.72 0.35
N GLU A 105 -16.42 -16.63 0.42
CA GLU A 105 -15.89 -15.28 0.65
C GLU A 105 -15.08 -15.21 1.96
N PRO A 106 -13.91 -14.55 1.97
CA PRO A 106 -13.08 -14.47 3.15
C PRO A 106 -13.72 -13.58 4.22
N LYS A 107 -13.60 -13.95 5.50
CA LYS A 107 -14.10 -13.15 6.62
C LYS A 107 -13.52 -11.73 6.65
N LEU A 108 -12.27 -11.58 6.24
CA LEU A 108 -11.57 -10.31 6.10
C LEU A 108 -11.07 -10.18 4.66
N TRP A 109 -11.53 -9.14 3.96
CA TRP A 109 -11.05 -8.87 2.61
C TRP A 109 -9.62 -8.35 2.61
N HIS A 110 -8.86 -8.73 1.58
CA HIS A 110 -7.45 -8.42 1.48
C HIS A 110 -7.17 -7.01 0.93
N HIS A 111 -7.55 -6.75 -0.34
CA HIS A 111 -7.20 -5.52 -1.08
C HIS A 111 -8.39 -4.71 -1.64
N ASP A 112 -9.50 -5.37 -1.99
CA ASP A 112 -10.61 -4.66 -2.63
C ASP A 112 -11.44 -3.84 -1.61
N ILE A 113 -12.15 -2.83 -2.13
CA ILE A 113 -12.96 -1.86 -1.38
C ILE A 113 -14.45 -2.05 -1.67
N PHE A 114 -14.80 -2.39 -2.91
CA PHE A 114 -16.17 -2.48 -3.39
C PHE A 114 -16.54 -3.89 -3.81
N ARG A 115 -17.81 -4.25 -3.60
CA ARG A 115 -18.44 -5.41 -4.23
C ARG A 115 -18.67 -5.15 -5.71
N LYS A 116 -19.02 -6.21 -6.44
CA LYS A 116 -19.31 -6.17 -7.89
C LYS A 116 -20.41 -5.17 -8.25
N ASP A 117 -21.36 -4.96 -7.37
CA ASP A 117 -22.48 -4.01 -7.52
C ASP A 117 -22.11 -2.57 -7.12
N GLY A 118 -20.86 -2.31 -6.74
CA GLY A 118 -20.37 -1.01 -6.28
C GLY A 118 -20.64 -0.73 -4.80
N THR A 119 -21.31 -1.61 -4.07
CA THR A 119 -21.51 -1.41 -2.63
C THR A 119 -20.19 -1.54 -1.87
N PRO A 120 -19.92 -0.68 -0.85
CA PRO A 120 -18.72 -0.82 -0.02
C PRO A 120 -18.68 -2.18 0.70
N TYR A 121 -17.52 -2.83 0.69
CA TYR A 121 -17.25 -3.95 1.60
C TYR A 121 -17.39 -3.49 3.05
N ASP A 122 -16.72 -2.38 3.38
CA ASP A 122 -16.78 -1.68 4.66
C ASP A 122 -17.18 -0.20 4.42
N PRO A 123 -18.41 0.20 4.76
CA PRO A 123 -18.85 1.59 4.60
C PRO A 123 -18.03 2.61 5.41
N ALA A 124 -17.52 2.23 6.59
CA ALA A 124 -16.74 3.12 7.43
C ALA A 124 -15.36 3.41 6.81
N GLU A 125 -14.76 2.41 6.17
CA GLU A 125 -13.51 2.55 5.42
C GLU A 125 -13.67 3.51 4.23
N VAL A 126 -14.74 3.37 3.44
CA VAL A 126 -15.04 4.29 2.33
C VAL A 126 -15.29 5.71 2.84
N ALA A 127 -16.03 5.87 3.94
CA ALA A 127 -16.25 7.18 4.56
C ALA A 127 -14.94 7.82 5.05
N TYR A 128 -14.03 7.02 5.61
CA TYR A 128 -12.69 7.47 5.97
C TYR A 128 -11.90 7.94 4.74
N ILE A 129 -11.86 7.14 3.66
CA ILE A 129 -11.14 7.50 2.42
C ILE A 129 -11.66 8.83 1.88
N LYS A 130 -12.98 8.97 1.75
CA LYS A 130 -13.64 10.20 1.29
C LYS A 130 -13.22 11.42 2.11
N ARG A 131 -13.28 11.30 3.45
CA ARG A 131 -12.88 12.36 4.38
C ARG A 131 -11.41 12.75 4.20
N VAL A 132 -10.50 11.77 4.09
CA VAL A 132 -9.07 12.06 3.88
C VAL A 132 -8.85 12.68 2.50
N MET A 133 -9.56 12.26 1.46
CA MET A 133 -9.44 12.82 0.11
C MET A 133 -10.14 14.18 -0.06
N GLY A 134 -11.00 14.58 0.87
CA GLY A 134 -11.73 15.85 0.80
C GLY A 134 -12.85 15.85 -0.25
N VAL A 135 -13.49 14.70 -0.46
CA VAL A 135 -14.63 14.53 -1.36
C VAL A 135 -15.84 14.06 -0.55
N ASP A 136 -16.93 14.83 -0.57
CA ASP A 136 -18.21 14.45 0.07
C ASP A 136 -18.99 13.43 -0.80
#